data_AF-E6YRW6-F1
#
_entry.id   AF-E6YRW6-F1
#
_cell.length_a   1.000
_cell.length_b   1.000
_cell.length_c   1.000
_cell.angle_alpha   90.00
_cell.angle_beta   90.00
_cell.angle_gamma   90.00
#
_symmetry.space_group_name_H-M   'P 1'
#
loop_
_entity.id
_entity.type
_entity.pdbx_description
1 polymer ?
#
loop_
_entity_poly.entity_id
_entity_poly.type
_entity_poly.pdbx_seq_one_letter_code
_entity_poly.pdbx_strand_id
1 'polypeptide(L)'
;MRLENDVKHGGWYDMIYGGLDLAMMPALIEEANKKYPLMNLKFSATPEDVPILIKNAIDNKIQSSRLIVNLGDDLIHFAVIDHQTINNRMSLILFEPTAFKHMKPAVLAMRVKDILEESQFPNCHFSIAEMDIQRSASECGIFSLAIAKKLYCEADKLERLHRSNINGVLCKSDTFFVSYEQLDKYLPVTFYKHTQSVTRLNEYVQSNPKAKQEIINKKGEVIFERFGRNSAVIDNKNVSCSPHKKRIYEYKSLIR
;
A
#
# COMPACT_ATOMS: atom_id res chain seq x y z
N MET A 1 -3.74 3.75 25.09
CA MET A 1 -3.65 2.69 26.12
C MET A 1 -3.72 1.27 25.54
N ARG A 2 -4.85 0.76 25.01
CA ARG A 2 -4.92 -0.66 24.54
C ARG A 2 -3.85 -1.03 23.49
N LEU A 3 -3.81 -0.34 22.35
CA LEU A 3 -2.84 -0.64 21.28
C LEU A 3 -1.37 -0.54 21.73
N GLU A 4 -1.07 0.41 22.63
CA GLU A 4 0.28 0.60 23.17
C GLU A 4 0.67 -0.54 24.11
N ASN A 5 -0.27 -1.00 24.94
CA ASN A 5 -0.10 -2.15 25.80
C ASN A 5 0.10 -3.42 24.96
N ASP A 6 -0.68 -3.61 23.90
CA ASP A 6 -0.52 -4.73 22.99
C ASP A 6 0.90 -4.77 22.42
N VAL A 7 1.43 -3.64 21.92
CA VAL A 7 2.80 -3.54 21.40
C VAL A 7 3.84 -3.80 22.49
N LYS A 8 3.65 -3.26 23.70
CA LYS A 8 4.60 -3.39 24.82
C LYS A 8 4.69 -4.81 25.36
N HIS A 9 3.55 -5.51 25.40
CA HIS A 9 3.42 -6.82 26.04
C HIS A 9 3.33 -7.98 25.04
N GLY A 10 3.45 -7.72 23.74
CA GLY A 10 3.47 -8.76 22.70
C GLY A 10 2.10 -9.19 22.18
N GLY A 11 1.00 -8.77 22.83
CA GLY A 11 -0.37 -9.13 22.43
C GLY A 11 -0.78 -8.67 21.03
N TRP A 12 0.00 -7.79 20.41
CA TRP A 12 -0.21 -7.35 19.03
C TRP A 12 -0.13 -8.48 18.00
N TYR A 13 0.56 -9.58 18.30
CA TYR A 13 0.80 -10.66 17.33
C TYR A 13 -0.48 -11.46 17.00
N ASP A 14 -1.34 -11.67 17.99
CA ASP A 14 -2.54 -12.52 17.87
C ASP A 14 -3.85 -11.72 17.68
N MET A 15 -3.77 -10.40 17.78
CA MET A 15 -4.95 -9.52 17.70
C MET A 15 -5.31 -9.17 16.25
N ILE A 16 -6.61 -9.08 15.99
CA ILE A 16 -7.16 -8.66 14.69
C ILE A 16 -7.65 -7.22 14.78
N TYR A 17 -6.99 -6.32 14.07
CA TYR A 17 -7.27 -4.88 14.08
C TYR A 17 -8.03 -4.39 12.85
N GLY A 18 -8.35 -5.26 11.88
CA GLY A 18 -8.97 -4.86 10.61
C GLY A 18 -10.29 -4.10 10.75
N GLY A 19 -11.17 -4.54 11.67
CA GLY A 19 -12.42 -3.83 11.97
C GLY A 19 -12.21 -2.44 12.56
N LEU A 20 -11.19 -2.29 13.40
CA LEU A 20 -10.80 -1.01 13.96
C LEU A 20 -10.21 -0.10 12.86
N ASP A 21 -9.37 -0.63 11.97
CA ASP A 21 -8.81 0.12 10.84
C ASP A 21 -9.91 0.58 9.87
N LEU A 22 -10.90 -0.27 9.58
CA LEU A 22 -12.04 0.07 8.74
C LEU A 22 -12.84 1.25 9.30
N ALA A 23 -13.19 1.19 10.59
CA ALA A 23 -13.95 2.25 11.25
C ALA A 23 -13.21 3.59 11.27
N MET A 24 -11.88 3.56 11.39
CA MET A 24 -11.05 4.77 11.46
C MET A 24 -10.63 5.31 10.08
N MET A 25 -10.73 4.50 9.01
CA MET A 25 -10.19 4.83 7.68
C MET A 25 -10.66 6.20 7.14
N PRO A 26 -11.95 6.60 7.25
CA PRO A 26 -12.39 7.90 6.77
C PRO A 26 -11.64 9.08 7.43
N ALA A 27 -11.52 9.07 8.76
CA ALA A 27 -10.82 10.11 9.52
C ALA A 27 -9.31 10.11 9.23
N LEU A 28 -8.72 8.92 9.07
CA LEU A 28 -7.31 8.77 8.69
C LEU A 28 -6.99 9.36 7.31
N ILE A 29 -7.93 9.23 6.37
CA ILE A 29 -7.81 9.79 5.02
C ILE A 29 -7.97 11.31 5.04
N GLU A 30 -8.93 11.82 5.81
CA GLU A 30 -9.09 13.26 6.02
C GLU A 30 -7.80 13.90 6.57
N GLU A 31 -7.25 13.33 7.64
CA GLU A 31 -6.00 13.81 8.24
C GLU A 31 -4.80 13.66 7.28
N ALA A 32 -4.77 12.59 6.47
CA ALA A 32 -3.75 12.43 5.44
C ALA A 32 -3.82 13.53 4.37
N ASN A 33 -5.02 13.86 3.88
CA ASN A 33 -5.23 14.92 2.90
C ASN A 33 -5.00 16.32 3.51
N LYS A 34 -5.35 16.55 4.77
CA LYS A 34 -5.03 17.81 5.48
C LYS A 34 -3.52 18.03 5.52
N LYS A 35 -2.76 16.97 5.81
CA LYS A 35 -1.29 17.00 5.83
C LYS A 35 -0.69 17.13 4.43
N TYR A 36 -1.32 16.54 3.42
CA TYR A 36 -0.87 16.54 2.03
C TYR A 36 -2.02 16.95 1.10
N PRO A 37 -2.30 18.25 0.94
CA PRO A 37 -3.49 18.72 0.22
C PRO A 37 -3.61 18.26 -1.23
N LEU A 38 -2.48 17.96 -1.89
CA LEU A 38 -2.43 17.49 -3.28
C LEU A 38 -2.38 15.97 -3.41
N MET A 39 -2.51 15.23 -2.30
CA MET A 39 -2.47 13.77 -2.30
C MET A 39 -3.69 13.14 -2.97
N ASN A 40 -4.85 13.81 -2.88
CA ASN A 40 -6.13 13.36 -3.42
C ASN A 40 -6.43 11.91 -3.03
N LEU A 41 -6.29 11.58 -1.75
CA LEU A 41 -6.60 10.25 -1.22
C LEU A 41 -8.11 10.11 -1.01
N LYS A 42 -8.69 9.02 -1.51
CA LYS A 42 -10.10 8.65 -1.32
C LYS A 42 -10.23 7.25 -0.73
N PHE A 43 -11.43 6.92 -0.26
CA PHE A 43 -11.79 5.61 0.26
C PHE A 43 -12.93 5.01 -0.56
N SER A 44 -12.80 3.73 -0.89
CA SER A 44 -13.86 2.88 -1.44
C SER A 44 -14.17 1.80 -0.40
N ALA A 45 -15.39 1.79 0.15
CA ALA A 45 -15.78 0.79 1.14
C ALA A 45 -15.94 -0.61 0.52
N THR A 46 -16.24 -0.64 -0.78
CA THR A 46 -16.32 -1.83 -1.62
C THR A 46 -15.67 -1.57 -2.99
N PRO A 47 -15.38 -2.61 -3.80
CA PRO A 47 -14.86 -2.43 -5.16
C PRO A 47 -15.81 -1.69 -6.11
N GLU A 48 -17.12 -1.77 -5.90
CA GLU A 48 -18.16 -1.22 -6.77
C GLU A 48 -18.14 0.31 -6.86
N ASP A 49 -17.65 0.99 -5.83
CA ASP A 49 -17.51 2.45 -5.82
C ASP A 49 -16.25 2.92 -6.57
N VAL A 50 -15.31 2.02 -6.91
CA VAL A 50 -14.02 2.38 -7.54
C VAL A 50 -14.22 3.15 -8.86
N PRO A 51 -15.04 2.68 -9.82
CA PRO A 51 -15.28 3.42 -11.06
C PRO A 51 -15.83 4.82 -10.84
N ILE A 52 -16.74 4.99 -9.87
CA ILE A 52 -17.34 6.29 -9.57
C ILE A 52 -16.26 7.26 -9.08
N LEU A 53 -15.37 6.80 -8.19
CA LEU A 53 -14.28 7.61 -7.65
C LEU A 53 -13.23 7.95 -8.71
N ILE A 54 -12.90 7.03 -9.62
CA ILE A 54 -12.02 7.30 -10.76
C ILE A 54 -12.65 8.28 -11.74
N LYS A 55 -13.93 8.10 -12.09
CA LYS A 55 -14.67 9.02 -12.96
C LYS A 55 -14.70 10.43 -12.39
N ASN A 56 -14.97 10.57 -11.10
CA ASN A 56 -14.92 11.87 -10.42
C ASN A 56 -13.53 12.51 -10.50
N ALA A 57 -12.44 11.73 -10.46
CA ALA A 57 -11.10 12.26 -10.64
C ALA A 57 -10.88 12.78 -12.07
N ILE A 58 -11.39 12.08 -13.09
CA ILE A 58 -11.36 12.50 -14.50
C ILE A 58 -12.13 13.81 -14.70
N ASP A 59 -13.38 13.85 -14.25
CA ASP A 59 -14.27 14.99 -14.44
C ASP A 59 -13.71 16.26 -13.77
N ASN A 60 -13.04 16.10 -12.63
CA ASN A 60 -12.34 17.18 -11.91
C ASN A 60 -10.91 17.45 -12.42
N LYS A 61 -10.51 16.82 -13.53
CA LYS A 61 -9.18 16.98 -14.17
C LYS A 61 -8.00 16.68 -13.24
N ILE A 62 -8.20 15.83 -12.23
CA ILE A 62 -7.17 15.44 -11.28
C ILE A 62 -6.14 14.56 -11.98
N GLN A 63 -4.89 15.03 -12.06
CA GLN A 63 -3.81 14.30 -12.74
C GLN A 63 -3.17 13.22 -11.88
N SER A 64 -3.29 13.30 -10.56
CA SER A 64 -2.75 12.30 -9.63
C SER A 64 -3.63 12.17 -8.40
N SER A 65 -4.00 10.94 -8.07
CA SER A 65 -4.81 10.61 -6.89
C SER A 65 -4.49 9.21 -6.37
N ARG A 66 -4.97 8.91 -5.16
CA ARG A 66 -4.84 7.59 -4.54
C ARG A 66 -6.20 7.13 -4.06
N LEU A 67 -6.45 5.84 -4.11
CA LEU A 67 -7.68 5.25 -3.62
C LEU A 67 -7.36 4.04 -2.77
N ILE A 68 -7.73 4.07 -1.49
CA ILE A 68 -7.76 2.86 -0.66
C ILE A 68 -9.09 2.18 -0.91
N VAL A 69 -9.06 0.90 -1.25
CA VAL A 69 -10.24 0.08 -1.52
C VAL A 69 -10.31 -1.05 -0.49
N ASN A 70 -11.50 -1.27 0.06
CA ASN A 70 -11.81 -2.43 0.89
C ASN A 70 -12.60 -3.48 0.09
N LEU A 71 -12.48 -4.75 0.49
CA LEU A 71 -13.18 -5.87 -0.14
C LEU A 71 -14.71 -5.82 0.00
N GLY A 72 -15.22 -5.31 1.13
CA GLY A 72 -16.67 -5.27 1.39
C GLY A 72 -17.25 -6.62 1.81
N ASP A 73 -18.58 -6.76 1.75
CA ASP A 73 -19.33 -8.00 2.03
C ASP A 73 -19.00 -8.67 3.38
N ASP A 74 -18.97 -7.89 4.47
CA ASP A 74 -18.55 -8.32 5.82
C ASP A 74 -17.09 -8.82 5.91
N LEU A 75 -16.34 -8.78 4.80
CA LEU A 75 -14.93 -9.09 4.74
C LEU A 75 -14.09 -7.81 4.78
N ILE A 76 -12.96 -7.92 5.45
CA ILE A 76 -12.00 -6.83 5.57
C ILE A 76 -10.71 -7.25 4.90
N HIS A 77 -10.37 -6.54 3.84
CA HIS A 77 -9.07 -6.57 3.20
C HIS A 77 -8.90 -5.29 2.41
N PHE A 78 -7.76 -4.62 2.56
CA PHE A 78 -7.48 -3.35 1.92
C PHE A 78 -6.33 -3.47 0.93
N ALA A 79 -6.48 -2.77 -0.20
CA ALA A 79 -5.40 -2.45 -1.11
C ALA A 79 -5.41 -0.95 -1.42
N VAL A 80 -4.40 -0.47 -2.14
CA VAL A 80 -4.34 0.93 -2.60
C VAL A 80 -4.09 1.00 -4.09
N ILE A 81 -4.84 1.85 -4.78
CA ILE A 81 -4.65 2.18 -6.20
C ILE A 81 -3.93 3.52 -6.28
N ASP A 82 -2.83 3.58 -7.04
CA ASP A 82 -2.22 4.83 -7.47
C ASP A 82 -2.71 5.21 -8.86
N HIS A 83 -3.18 6.45 -9.00
CA HIS A 83 -3.62 7.01 -10.27
C HIS A 83 -2.65 8.11 -10.71
N GLN A 84 -2.22 8.01 -11.97
CA GLN A 84 -1.55 9.09 -12.69
C GLN A 84 -2.11 9.23 -14.11
N THR A 85 -2.33 10.45 -14.56
CA THR A 85 -2.59 10.78 -15.96
C THR A 85 -1.32 11.36 -16.59
N ILE A 86 -0.81 10.72 -17.65
CA ILE A 86 0.40 11.15 -18.37
C ILE A 86 0.04 11.25 -19.85
N ASN A 87 0.19 12.43 -20.44
CA ASN A 87 -0.14 12.68 -21.85
C ASN A 87 -1.55 12.20 -22.25
N ASN A 88 -2.55 12.52 -21.42
CA ASN A 88 -3.96 12.10 -21.57
C ASN A 88 -4.20 10.57 -21.55
N ARG A 89 -3.23 9.79 -21.05
CA ARG A 89 -3.38 8.35 -20.82
C ARG A 89 -3.40 8.10 -19.33
N MET A 90 -4.44 7.41 -18.87
CA MET A 90 -4.63 7.11 -17.46
C MET A 90 -3.88 5.82 -17.10
N SER A 91 -3.07 5.88 -16.06
CA SER A 91 -2.44 4.73 -15.43
C SER A 91 -3.04 4.51 -14.06
N LEU A 92 -3.59 3.33 -13.84
CA LEU A 92 -4.06 2.83 -12.55
C LEU A 92 -3.22 1.61 -12.15
N ILE A 93 -2.65 1.61 -10.95
CA ILE A 93 -1.89 0.47 -10.43
C ILE A 93 -2.39 0.14 -9.03
N LEU A 94 -2.96 -1.05 -8.86
CA LEU A 94 -3.34 -1.58 -7.55
C LEU A 94 -2.12 -2.22 -6.89
N PHE A 95 -1.76 -1.74 -5.70
CA PHE A 95 -0.70 -2.29 -4.87
C PHE A 95 -1.31 -3.14 -3.75
N GLU A 96 -0.99 -4.43 -3.78
CA GLU A 96 -1.37 -5.39 -2.76
C GLU A 96 -0.21 -5.57 -1.76
N PRO A 97 -0.39 -5.21 -0.47
CA PRO A 97 0.67 -5.35 0.52
C PRO A 97 1.10 -6.79 0.81
N THR A 98 0.18 -7.76 0.64
CA THR A 98 0.42 -9.19 0.90
C THR A 98 0.81 -9.93 -0.39
N ALA A 99 0.87 -11.26 -0.33
CA ALA A 99 1.00 -12.11 -1.51
C ALA A 99 -0.36 -12.64 -2.00
N PHE A 100 -0.51 -12.80 -3.31
CA PHE A 100 -1.69 -13.32 -3.98
C PHE A 100 -1.91 -14.83 -3.81
N LYS A 101 -1.06 -15.51 -3.05
CA LYS A 101 -1.33 -16.88 -2.59
C LYS A 101 -2.51 -16.98 -1.62
N HIS A 102 -2.98 -15.85 -1.08
CA HIS A 102 -4.12 -15.77 -0.18
C HIS A 102 -5.39 -15.35 -0.93
N MET A 103 -6.53 -15.90 -0.52
CA MET A 103 -7.81 -15.71 -1.22
C MET A 103 -8.31 -14.26 -1.18
N LYS A 104 -8.32 -13.59 -0.01
CA LYS A 104 -8.87 -12.22 0.10
C LYS A 104 -8.15 -11.19 -0.80
N PRO A 105 -6.80 -11.14 -0.83
CA PRO A 105 -6.06 -10.32 -1.80
C PRO A 105 -6.44 -10.58 -3.25
N ALA A 106 -6.49 -11.86 -3.65
CA ALA A 106 -6.81 -12.24 -5.02
C ALA A 106 -8.24 -11.82 -5.40
N VAL A 107 -9.23 -12.07 -4.53
CA VAL A 107 -10.63 -11.69 -4.76
C VAL A 107 -10.78 -10.18 -4.88
N LEU A 108 -10.16 -9.40 -4.00
CA LEU A 108 -10.21 -7.93 -4.08
C LEU A 108 -9.64 -7.43 -5.41
N ALA A 109 -8.44 -7.89 -5.78
CA ALA A 109 -7.78 -7.45 -6.99
C ALA A 109 -8.53 -7.85 -8.27
N MET A 110 -9.11 -9.06 -8.31
CA MET A 110 -9.98 -9.53 -9.40
C MET A 110 -11.23 -8.65 -9.52
N ARG A 111 -11.97 -8.42 -8.42
CA ARG A 111 -13.19 -7.59 -8.46
C ARG A 111 -12.92 -6.18 -8.95
N VAL A 112 -11.83 -5.56 -8.50
CA VAL A 112 -11.42 -4.22 -8.97
C VAL A 112 -11.07 -4.25 -10.47
N LYS A 113 -10.39 -5.31 -10.93
CA LYS A 113 -10.06 -5.47 -12.34
C LYS A 113 -11.33 -5.54 -13.20
N ASP A 114 -12.21 -6.48 -12.87
CA ASP A 114 -13.42 -6.76 -13.65
C ASP A 114 -14.27 -5.50 -13.77
N ILE A 115 -14.49 -4.79 -12.66
CA ILE A 115 -15.34 -3.59 -12.65
C ILE A 115 -14.71 -2.40 -13.40
N LEU A 116 -13.38 -2.27 -13.40
CA LEU A 116 -12.67 -1.24 -14.18
C LEU A 116 -12.70 -1.55 -15.68
N GLU A 117 -12.61 -2.83 -16.06
CA GLU A 117 -12.73 -3.28 -17.45
C GLU A 117 -14.16 -3.05 -17.98
N GLU A 118 -15.18 -3.38 -17.18
CA GLU A 118 -16.59 -3.11 -17.49
C GLU A 118 -16.91 -1.61 -17.63
N SER A 119 -16.19 -0.75 -16.90
CA SER A 119 -16.39 0.70 -16.94
C SER A 119 -15.90 1.35 -18.25
N GLN A 120 -15.10 0.65 -19.05
CA GLN A 120 -14.62 1.10 -20.37
C GLN A 120 -14.02 2.51 -20.38
N PHE A 121 -13.24 2.87 -19.35
CA PHE A 121 -12.59 4.18 -19.30
C PHE A 121 -11.67 4.40 -20.51
N PRO A 122 -11.79 5.53 -21.24
CA PRO A 122 -10.96 5.78 -22.41
C PRO A 122 -9.48 5.93 -22.01
N ASN A 123 -8.59 5.29 -22.77
CA ASN A 123 -7.14 5.34 -22.55
C ASN A 123 -6.68 4.95 -21.14
N CYS A 124 -7.44 4.07 -20.46
CA CYS A 124 -7.09 3.55 -19.14
C CYS A 124 -6.20 2.30 -19.24
N HIS A 125 -5.12 2.29 -18.45
CA HIS A 125 -4.16 1.19 -18.34
C HIS A 125 -4.14 0.74 -16.88
N PHE A 126 -4.59 -0.48 -16.62
CA PHE A 126 -4.68 -1.03 -15.27
C PHE A 126 -3.69 -2.18 -15.09
N SER A 127 -2.95 -2.15 -13.98
CA SER A 127 -2.11 -3.27 -13.52
C SER A 127 -2.35 -3.56 -12.05
N ILE A 128 -2.14 -4.81 -11.67
CA ILE A 128 -2.14 -5.29 -10.29
C ILE A 128 -0.69 -5.62 -9.92
N ALA A 129 -0.22 -5.17 -8.77
CA ALA A 129 1.15 -5.33 -8.32
C ALA A 129 1.21 -5.90 -6.91
N GLU A 130 1.92 -7.03 -6.77
CA GLU A 130 2.18 -7.67 -5.50
C GLU A 130 3.40 -7.04 -4.82
N MET A 131 3.30 -6.67 -3.53
CA MET A 131 4.45 -6.17 -2.78
C MET A 131 5.08 -7.24 -1.88
N ASP A 132 4.25 -8.15 -1.36
CA ASP A 132 4.66 -9.22 -0.45
C ASP A 132 5.42 -8.71 0.80
N ILE A 133 5.02 -7.55 1.35
CA ILE A 133 5.66 -6.92 2.52
C ILE A 133 4.90 -7.13 3.83
N GLN A 134 3.61 -7.46 3.75
CA GLN A 134 2.76 -7.81 4.89
C GLN A 134 2.72 -9.33 5.09
N ARG A 135 2.78 -9.73 6.37
CA ARG A 135 2.70 -11.11 6.87
C ARG A 135 1.60 -11.28 7.90
N SER A 136 1.25 -10.21 8.61
CA SER A 136 0.23 -10.26 9.65
C SER A 136 -1.19 -10.22 9.08
N ALA A 137 -2.12 -10.77 9.84
CA ALA A 137 -3.48 -11.04 9.36
C ALA A 137 -4.38 -9.80 9.22
N SER A 138 -4.01 -8.65 9.80
CA SER A 138 -4.97 -7.54 10.00
C SER A 138 -4.43 -6.14 9.77
N GLU A 139 -3.26 -6.00 9.15
CA GLU A 139 -2.55 -4.71 8.99
C GLU A 139 -2.77 -4.08 7.61
N CYS A 140 -3.58 -4.71 6.74
CA CYS A 140 -3.75 -4.27 5.35
C CYS A 140 -4.26 -2.83 5.23
N GLY A 141 -5.09 -2.36 6.17
CA GLY A 141 -5.52 -0.96 6.24
C GLY A 141 -4.36 0.00 6.50
N ILE A 142 -3.53 -0.27 7.51
CA ILE A 142 -2.37 0.57 7.86
C ILE A 142 -1.27 0.49 6.81
N PHE A 143 -1.03 -0.68 6.20
CA PHE A 143 -0.14 -0.80 5.06
C PHE A 143 -0.64 0.04 3.89
N SER A 144 -1.91 -0.10 3.49
CA SER A 144 -2.50 0.64 2.38
C SER A 144 -2.42 2.16 2.62
N LEU A 145 -2.69 2.64 3.84
CA LEU A 145 -2.53 4.04 4.20
C LEU A 145 -1.07 4.52 4.15
N ALA A 146 -0.12 3.71 4.63
CA ALA A 146 1.29 4.04 4.60
C ALA A 146 1.84 4.07 3.16
N ILE A 147 1.43 3.11 2.32
CA ILE A 147 1.77 3.02 0.90
C ILE A 147 1.16 4.21 0.16
N ALA A 148 -0.12 4.54 0.37
CA ALA A 148 -0.75 5.72 -0.22
C ALA A 148 0.09 6.99 0.00
N LYS A 149 0.49 7.25 1.25
CA LYS A 149 1.32 8.41 1.61
C LYS A 149 2.69 8.37 0.90
N LYS A 150 3.23 7.17 0.67
CA LYS A 150 4.51 6.97 -0.04
C LYS A 150 4.37 7.18 -1.55
N LEU A 151 3.29 6.70 -2.16
CA LEU A 151 2.96 6.95 -3.56
C LEU A 151 2.93 8.46 -3.86
N TYR A 152 2.36 9.26 -2.95
CA TYR A 152 2.41 10.71 -3.06
C TYR A 152 3.81 11.31 -2.85
N CYS A 153 4.49 10.93 -1.76
CA CYS A 153 5.79 11.53 -1.40
C CYS A 153 6.92 11.20 -2.39
N GLU A 154 6.80 10.13 -3.15
CA GLU A 154 7.83 9.61 -4.07
C GLU A 154 7.32 9.61 -5.52
N ALA A 155 6.28 10.40 -5.83
CA ALA A 155 5.57 10.36 -7.11
C ALA A 155 6.50 10.59 -8.32
N ASP A 156 7.52 11.43 -8.15
CA ASP A 156 8.58 11.69 -9.13
C ASP A 156 9.37 10.43 -9.50
N LYS A 157 9.71 9.60 -8.51
CA LYS A 157 10.42 8.34 -8.72
C LYS A 157 9.54 7.26 -9.35
N LEU A 158 8.22 7.42 -9.29
CA LEU A 158 7.25 6.45 -9.80
C LEU A 158 6.82 6.72 -11.25
N GLU A 159 7.22 7.83 -11.86
CA GLU A 159 6.85 8.14 -13.25
C GLU A 159 7.23 7.00 -14.20
N ARG A 160 8.42 6.39 -14.02
CA ARG A 160 8.86 5.25 -14.82
C ARG A 160 7.91 4.05 -14.70
N LEU A 161 7.39 3.78 -13.50
CA LEU A 161 6.44 2.70 -13.24
C LEU A 161 5.13 2.93 -14.01
N HIS A 162 4.58 4.14 -13.93
CA HIS A 162 3.35 4.50 -14.65
C HIS A 162 3.52 4.51 -16.17
N ARG A 163 4.66 4.97 -16.68
CA ARG A 163 4.97 4.87 -18.12
C ARG A 163 5.07 3.42 -18.59
N SER A 164 5.69 2.53 -17.81
CA SER A 164 5.73 1.10 -18.12
C SER A 164 4.33 0.50 -18.17
N ASN A 165 3.43 0.90 -17.25
CA ASN A 165 2.04 0.45 -17.25
C ASN A 165 1.29 0.93 -18.51
N ILE A 166 1.40 2.22 -18.82
CA ILE A 166 0.79 2.83 -20.01
C ILE A 166 1.26 2.16 -21.31
N ASN A 167 2.53 1.75 -21.37
CA ASN A 167 3.09 1.11 -22.55
C ASN A 167 2.81 -0.40 -22.61
N GLY A 168 2.10 -0.97 -21.64
CA GLY A 168 1.80 -2.40 -21.60
C GLY A 168 3.01 -3.30 -21.35
N VAL A 169 4.09 -2.75 -20.77
CA VAL A 169 5.34 -3.49 -20.49
C VAL A 169 5.57 -3.73 -18.99
N LEU A 170 4.69 -3.21 -18.14
CA LEU A 170 4.79 -3.42 -16.69
C LEU A 170 4.40 -4.85 -16.28
N CYS A 171 3.27 -5.36 -16.76
CA CYS A 171 2.86 -6.74 -16.54
C CYS A 171 3.04 -7.52 -17.84
N LYS A 172 3.63 -8.72 -17.78
CA LYS A 172 3.76 -9.56 -18.97
C LYS A 172 2.39 -10.13 -19.34
N SER A 173 2.15 -10.35 -20.63
CA SER A 173 0.86 -10.83 -21.14
C SER A 173 0.45 -12.21 -20.62
N ASP A 174 1.41 -13.02 -20.16
CA ASP A 174 1.20 -14.36 -19.60
C ASP A 174 1.02 -14.36 -18.07
N THR A 175 1.10 -13.20 -17.42
CA THR A 175 0.98 -13.05 -15.96
C THR A 175 -0.22 -12.20 -15.57
N PHE A 176 -0.91 -12.59 -14.49
CA PHE A 176 -2.07 -11.84 -14.00
C PHE A 176 -1.69 -10.55 -13.26
N PHE A 177 -0.53 -10.55 -12.59
CA PHE A 177 -0.05 -9.44 -11.77
C PHE A 177 1.47 -9.28 -11.90
N VAL A 178 1.95 -8.08 -11.58
CA VAL A 178 3.38 -7.76 -11.47
C VAL A 178 3.90 -8.41 -10.19
N SER A 179 4.85 -9.34 -10.31
CA SER A 179 5.45 -10.00 -9.15
C SER A 179 6.24 -9.00 -8.30
N TYR A 180 6.43 -9.32 -7.02
CA TYR A 180 7.18 -8.46 -6.12
C TYR A 180 8.64 -8.25 -6.58
N GLU A 181 9.29 -9.26 -7.17
CA GLU A 181 10.65 -9.13 -7.71
C GLU A 181 10.73 -8.15 -8.88
N GLN A 182 9.68 -8.13 -9.71
CA GLN A 182 9.61 -7.18 -10.82
C GLN A 182 9.31 -5.76 -10.31
N LEU A 183 8.41 -5.65 -9.32
CA LEU A 183 8.02 -4.38 -8.72
C LEU A 183 9.18 -3.73 -7.94
N ASP A 184 10.02 -4.53 -7.28
CA ASP A 184 11.21 -4.09 -6.52
C ASP A 184 12.19 -3.25 -7.34
N LYS A 185 12.19 -3.42 -8.67
CA LYS A 185 13.04 -2.64 -9.58
C LYS A 185 12.57 -1.20 -9.73
N TYR A 186 11.31 -0.93 -9.41
CA TYR A 186 10.67 0.39 -9.55
C TYR A 186 10.56 1.14 -8.22
N LEU A 187 10.36 0.43 -7.12
CA LEU A 187 10.03 1.07 -5.86
C LEU A 187 11.26 1.51 -5.07
N PRO A 188 11.26 2.74 -4.51
CA PRO A 188 12.30 3.18 -3.59
C PRO A 188 12.18 2.44 -2.25
N VAL A 189 13.30 2.36 -1.51
CA VAL A 189 13.40 1.64 -0.23
C VAL A 189 12.41 2.16 0.82
N THR A 190 11.92 3.39 0.66
CA THR A 190 10.98 4.02 1.58
C THR A 190 9.61 3.31 1.65
N PHE A 191 9.26 2.47 0.66
CA PHE A 191 8.07 1.59 0.68
C PHE A 191 8.25 0.38 1.60
N TYR A 192 9.49 -0.02 1.89
CA TYR A 192 9.83 -1.25 2.63
C TYR A 192 10.04 -1.00 4.13
N LYS A 193 9.79 0.24 4.59
CA LYS A 193 9.97 0.67 6.00
C LYS A 193 9.14 -0.09 7.02
N HIS A 194 8.12 -0.79 6.55
CA HIS A 194 7.15 -1.53 7.33
C HIS A 194 7.13 -3.03 6.99
N THR A 195 8.03 -3.51 6.11
CA THR A 195 8.15 -4.92 5.76
C THR A 195 8.29 -5.79 7.01
N GLN A 196 7.53 -6.88 7.06
CA GLN A 196 7.43 -7.75 8.25
C GLN A 196 8.37 -8.95 8.24
N SER A 197 9.02 -9.23 7.11
CA SER A 197 9.99 -10.32 6.96
C SER A 197 11.37 -9.77 6.64
N VAL A 198 12.38 -10.19 7.42
CA VAL A 198 13.79 -9.87 7.12
C VAL A 198 14.23 -10.53 5.81
N THR A 199 13.72 -11.72 5.50
CA THR A 199 14.00 -12.42 4.24
C THR A 199 13.53 -11.60 3.05
N ARG A 200 12.30 -11.10 3.10
CA ARG A 200 11.74 -10.22 2.05
C ARG A 200 12.58 -8.95 1.85
N LEU A 201 13.08 -8.39 2.96
CA LEU A 201 13.94 -7.20 2.91
C LEU A 201 15.30 -7.51 2.28
N ASN A 202 15.87 -8.68 2.57
CA ASN A 202 17.10 -9.15 1.95
C ASN A 202 16.93 -9.32 0.44
N GLU A 203 15.82 -9.91 -0.01
CA GLU A 203 15.48 -10.05 -1.44
C GLU A 203 15.42 -8.68 -2.15
N TYR A 204 14.75 -7.70 -1.54
CA TYR A 204 14.71 -6.34 -2.07
C TYR A 204 16.12 -5.72 -2.22
N VAL A 205 16.95 -5.84 -1.17
CA VAL A 205 18.30 -5.27 -1.15
C VAL A 205 19.25 -6.00 -2.09
N GLN A 206 19.07 -7.29 -2.33
CA GLN A 206 19.84 -8.03 -3.34
C GLN A 206 19.65 -7.42 -4.73
N SER A 207 18.41 -7.06 -5.08
CA SER A 207 18.10 -6.41 -6.35
C SER A 207 18.40 -4.90 -6.34
N ASN A 208 18.49 -4.29 -5.16
CA ASN A 208 18.73 -2.86 -4.96
C ASN A 208 19.87 -2.61 -3.94
N PRO A 209 21.15 -2.94 -4.24
CA PRO A 209 22.22 -2.91 -3.23
C PRO A 209 22.44 -1.56 -2.54
N LYS A 210 22.19 -0.46 -3.27
CA LYS A 210 22.30 0.92 -2.74
C LYS A 210 21.35 1.18 -1.57
N ALA A 211 20.21 0.50 -1.52
CA ALA A 211 19.20 0.65 -0.46
C ALA A 211 19.74 0.29 0.94
N LYS A 212 20.81 -0.51 1.03
CA LYS A 212 21.42 -0.90 2.31
C LYS A 212 21.98 0.30 3.09
N GLN A 213 22.42 1.33 2.38
CA GLN A 213 23.08 2.51 2.96
C GLN A 213 22.20 3.77 2.86
N GLU A 214 21.03 3.69 2.26
CA GLU A 214 20.14 4.83 2.09
C GLU A 214 19.45 5.20 3.41
N ILE A 215 19.48 6.50 3.73
CA ILE A 215 18.81 7.05 4.90
C ILE A 215 17.31 7.17 4.62
N ILE A 216 16.50 6.42 5.36
CA ILE A 216 15.06 6.26 5.06
C ILE A 216 14.13 7.08 5.95
N ASN A 217 14.69 7.83 6.91
CA ASN A 217 13.92 8.69 7.80
C ASN A 217 14.76 9.81 8.44
N LYS A 218 14.07 10.76 9.07
CA LYS A 218 14.68 11.93 9.74
C LYS A 218 15.56 11.60 10.95
N LYS A 219 15.57 10.36 11.44
CA LYS A 219 16.44 9.90 12.53
C LYS A 219 17.81 9.40 12.03
N GLY A 220 18.08 9.48 10.73
CA GLY A 220 19.35 9.06 10.17
C GLY A 220 19.51 7.53 10.08
N GLU A 221 18.41 6.77 10.14
CA GLU A 221 18.47 5.30 10.12
C GLU A 221 18.43 4.75 8.70
N VAL A 222 19.18 3.67 8.46
CA VAL A 222 19.02 2.82 7.28
C VAL A 222 17.95 1.74 7.49
N ILE A 223 17.62 0.98 6.43
CA ILE A 223 16.47 0.08 6.42
C ILE A 223 16.58 -1.08 7.45
N PHE A 224 17.75 -1.71 7.58
CA PHE A 224 17.94 -2.83 8.52
C PHE A 224 17.99 -2.39 9.98
N GLU A 225 18.60 -1.23 10.28
CA GLU A 225 18.58 -0.64 11.63
C GLU A 225 17.15 -0.35 12.07
N ARG A 226 16.37 0.27 11.17
CA ARG A 226 14.96 0.52 11.42
C ARG A 226 14.18 -0.78 11.64
N PHE A 227 14.42 -1.80 10.81
CA PHE A 227 13.77 -3.11 10.95
C PHE A 227 14.06 -3.68 12.33
N GLY A 228 15.33 -3.83 12.70
CA GLY A 228 15.74 -4.40 13.99
C GLY A 228 15.15 -3.67 15.19
N ARG A 229 15.14 -2.33 15.20
CA ARG A 229 14.52 -1.54 16.29
C ARG A 229 12.99 -1.74 16.40
N ASN A 230 12.34 -2.18 15.33
CA ASN A 230 10.91 -2.45 15.31
C ASN A 230 10.59 -3.94 15.31
N SER A 231 11.56 -4.82 15.53
CA SER A 231 11.35 -6.27 15.60
C SER A 231 11.16 -6.75 17.03
N ALA A 232 10.46 -7.88 17.14
CA ALA A 232 10.43 -8.74 18.32
C ALA A 232 10.66 -10.20 17.87
N VAL A 233 11.15 -11.03 18.78
CA VAL A 233 11.29 -12.47 18.54
C VAL A 233 9.99 -13.16 18.95
N ILE A 234 9.32 -13.81 18.00
CA ILE A 234 8.12 -14.63 18.20
C ILE A 234 8.39 -15.98 17.54
N ASP A 235 8.20 -17.08 18.26
CA ASP A 235 8.47 -18.45 17.77
C ASP A 235 9.84 -18.60 17.07
N ASN A 236 10.89 -18.05 17.68
CA ASN A 236 12.26 -18.00 17.14
C ASN A 236 12.41 -17.25 15.80
N LYS A 237 11.42 -16.44 15.40
CA LYS A 237 11.45 -15.61 14.19
C LYS A 237 11.45 -14.13 14.56
N ASN A 238 12.27 -13.35 13.85
CA ASN A 238 12.24 -11.89 13.96
C ASN A 238 11.07 -11.33 13.14
N VAL A 239 10.05 -10.82 13.83
CA VAL A 239 8.85 -10.24 13.21
C VAL A 239 8.80 -8.75 13.53
N SER A 240 8.59 -7.91 12.51
CA SER A 240 8.47 -6.46 12.69
C SER A 240 7.07 -6.06 13.15
N CYS A 241 7.00 -5.38 14.30
CA CYS A 241 5.79 -4.71 14.79
C CYS A 241 5.66 -3.27 14.26
N SER A 242 6.44 -2.88 13.25
CA SER A 242 6.42 -1.51 12.71
C SER A 242 5.04 -1.03 12.23
N PRO A 243 4.21 -1.85 11.55
CA PRO A 243 2.83 -1.47 11.20
C PRO A 243 1.95 -1.20 12.43
N HIS A 244 2.07 -1.99 13.50
CA HIS A 244 1.32 -1.77 14.75
C HIS A 244 1.69 -0.44 15.42
N LYS A 245 2.99 -0.13 15.49
CA LYS A 245 3.48 1.18 15.95
C LYS A 245 3.00 2.32 15.05
N LYS A 246 2.87 2.06 13.74
CA LYS A 246 2.35 3.01 12.76
C LYS A 246 0.85 3.29 12.98
N ARG A 247 0.05 2.27 13.29
CA ARG A 247 -1.36 2.41 13.69
C ARG A 247 -1.51 3.40 14.85
N ILE A 248 -0.77 3.17 15.93
CA ILE A 248 -0.79 4.04 17.12
C ILE A 248 -0.44 5.48 16.76
N TYR A 249 0.60 5.68 15.94
CA TYR A 249 0.99 7.01 15.47
C TYR A 249 -0.13 7.71 14.72
N GLU A 250 -0.77 7.02 13.77
CA GLU A 250 -1.84 7.58 12.94
C GLU A 250 -3.11 7.86 13.76
N TYR A 251 -3.43 7.02 14.74
CA TYR A 251 -4.61 7.21 15.58
C TYR A 251 -4.42 8.38 16.53
N LYS A 252 -3.21 8.56 17.05
CA LYS A 252 -2.87 9.72 17.87
C LYS A 252 -2.91 11.04 17.11
N SER A 253 -2.69 11.05 15.79
CA SER A 253 -2.83 12.30 15.02
C SER A 253 -4.27 12.76 14.86
N LEU A 254 -5.27 11.88 15.06
CA LEU A 254 -6.68 12.26 14.99
C LEU A 254 -7.19 12.98 16.24
N ILE A 255 -6.43 12.93 17.34
CA ILE A 255 -6.81 13.51 18.65
C ILE A 255 -6.10 14.87 18.86
N ARG A 256 -5.20 15.27 17.96
CA ARG A 256 -4.38 16.48 18.07
C ARG A 256 -4.95 17.60 17.23
#